data_AF-A0AAV2R1K5-F1
#
_entry.id   AF-A0AAV2R1K5-F1
#
_cell.length_a   1.000
_cell.length_b   1.000
_cell.length_c   1.000
_cell.angle_alpha   90.00
_cell.angle_beta   90.00
_cell.angle_gamma   90.00
#
_symmetry.space_group_name_H-M   'P 1'
#
loop_
_entity.id
_entity.type
_entity.pdbx_description
1 polymer ?
#
loop_
_entity_poly.entity_id
_entity_poly.type
_entity_poly.pdbx_seq_one_letter_code
_entity_poly.pdbx_strand_id
1 'polypeptide(L)'
;QVCPEDVVDDANIVNSVQEEPLKIEAMTKLDILNLLKKHNAADKTMPMSATQNRLTVVGHALSAHDVFKKYGVPFEVRNISASEPFYLFKEEHSQAMLHLMEFLTAAGSLGEIIELSQAVRPYLHEDLFKGAFTNVLMNMNADTELPPVSEEFPEDFVDDTFFKTVETYNKSQNTVSVEALENGQYLITQAFDLDGENSIPENKVAYFREDY
;
A
#
# COMPACT_ATOMS: atom_id res chain seq x y z
N GLN A 1 -32.40 38.10 -33.21
CA GLN A 1 -33.07 37.09 -34.04
C GLN A 1 -33.64 36.04 -33.10
N VAL A 2 -34.95 35.84 -33.18
CA VAL A 2 -35.71 34.85 -32.43
C VAL A 2 -36.21 33.81 -33.45
N CYS A 3 -36.48 32.60 -32.95
CA CYS A 3 -37.29 31.50 -33.52
C CYS A 3 -36.54 30.44 -34.35
N PRO A 4 -37.05 29.19 -34.44
CA PRO A 4 -37.86 28.44 -33.45
C PRO A 4 -37.58 26.92 -33.37
N GLU A 5 -38.20 26.30 -32.36
CA GLU A 5 -38.84 24.97 -32.24
C GLU A 5 -38.60 23.88 -33.30
N ASP A 6 -38.38 22.64 -32.83
CA ASP A 6 -39.21 21.50 -33.28
C ASP A 6 -39.34 20.42 -32.20
N VAL A 7 -40.59 19.99 -32.08
CA VAL A 7 -41.19 18.99 -31.18
C VAL A 7 -41.10 17.62 -31.84
N VAL A 8 -40.73 16.56 -31.12
CA VAL A 8 -41.31 15.22 -31.33
C VAL A 8 -41.38 14.46 -30.00
N ASP A 9 -42.62 14.29 -29.52
CA ASP A 9 -43.03 13.23 -28.60
C ASP A 9 -42.90 11.87 -29.31
N ASP A 10 -42.30 10.89 -28.63
CA ASP A 10 -42.70 9.50 -28.81
C ASP A 10 -42.79 8.81 -27.45
N ALA A 11 -44.03 8.56 -27.06
CA ALA A 11 -44.38 7.63 -26.01
C ALA A 11 -43.90 6.23 -26.38
N ASN A 12 -43.30 5.48 -25.44
CA ASN A 12 -43.93 4.23 -24.97
C ASN A 12 -43.13 3.42 -23.93
N ILE A 13 -43.91 2.89 -22.99
CA ILE A 13 -43.86 1.54 -22.39
C ILE A 13 -42.93 1.31 -21.18
N VAL A 14 -43.55 1.47 -20.01
CA VAL A 14 -43.80 0.45 -18.97
C VAL A 14 -42.58 -0.36 -18.48
N ASN A 15 -42.17 -0.08 -17.24
CA ASN A 15 -42.23 -1.06 -16.15
C ASN A 15 -41.96 -0.37 -14.80
N SER A 16 -43.04 0.04 -14.12
CA SER A 16 -42.98 0.30 -12.68
C SER A 16 -42.86 -1.05 -11.96
N VAL A 17 -41.63 -1.49 -11.74
CA VAL A 17 -41.36 -2.52 -10.74
C VAL A 17 -41.62 -1.89 -9.38
N GLN A 18 -42.72 -2.30 -8.74
CA GLN A 18 -42.90 -2.09 -7.32
C GLN A 18 -41.79 -2.88 -6.61
N GLU A 19 -40.79 -2.18 -6.08
CA GLU A 19 -39.85 -2.78 -5.14
C GLU A 19 -40.62 -3.14 -3.86
N GLU A 20 -40.93 -4.42 -3.70
CA GLU A 20 -41.31 -4.94 -2.38
C GLU A 20 -40.10 -4.79 -1.46
N PRO A 21 -40.24 -4.16 -0.27
CA PRO A 21 -39.14 -4.10 0.67
C PRO A 21 -38.81 -5.52 1.14
N LEU A 22 -37.57 -5.96 0.90
CA LEU A 22 -36.96 -7.14 1.49
C LEU A 22 -37.14 -7.06 3.02
N LYS A 23 -38.10 -7.83 3.55
CA LYS A 23 -38.24 -8.07 4.99
C LYS A 23 -37.04 -8.92 5.42
N ILE A 24 -35.99 -8.25 5.87
CA ILE A 24 -34.93 -8.89 6.65
C ILE A 24 -35.54 -9.15 8.02
N GLU A 25 -36.14 -10.33 8.21
CA GLU A 25 -36.51 -10.80 9.54
C GLU A 25 -35.23 -10.93 10.37
N ALA A 26 -35.10 -10.09 11.39
CA ALA A 26 -33.96 -10.10 12.29
C ALA A 26 -33.86 -11.48 12.99
N MET A 27 -32.89 -12.30 12.58
CA MET A 27 -32.56 -13.54 13.27
C MET A 27 -32.26 -13.23 14.73
N THR A 28 -32.96 -13.91 15.64
CA THR A 28 -32.81 -13.64 17.05
C THR A 28 -31.46 -14.18 17.56
N LYS A 29 -30.93 -13.55 18.60
CA LYS A 29 -29.66 -13.95 19.25
C LYS A 29 -29.64 -15.43 19.67
N LEU A 30 -30.81 -16.05 19.81
CA LEU A 30 -31.00 -17.46 20.13
C LEU A 30 -30.72 -18.38 18.93
N ASP A 31 -31.02 -17.94 17.71
CA ASP A 31 -30.81 -18.70 16.47
C ASP A 31 -29.31 -18.80 16.12
N ILE A 32 -28.56 -17.73 16.35
CA ILE A 32 -27.10 -17.69 16.20
C ILE A 32 -26.42 -18.64 17.20
N LEU A 33 -26.92 -18.68 18.43
CA LEU A 33 -26.35 -19.54 19.49
C LEU A 33 -26.61 -21.03 19.24
N ASN A 34 -27.74 -21.37 18.62
CA ASN A 34 -28.06 -22.74 18.24
C ASN A 34 -27.24 -23.21 17.03
N LEU A 35 -26.91 -22.33 16.08
CA LEU A 35 -26.00 -22.62 14.97
C LEU A 35 -24.56 -22.89 15.45
N LEU A 36 -24.06 -22.10 16.40
CA LEU A 36 -22.72 -22.28 16.98
C LEU A 36 -22.59 -23.59 17.79
N LYS A 37 -23.64 -23.98 18.52
CA LYS A 37 -23.65 -25.27 19.24
C LYS A 37 -23.69 -26.47 18.30
N LYS A 38 -24.34 -26.34 17.14
CA LYS A 38 -24.42 -27.41 16.13
C LYS A 38 -23.08 -27.65 15.43
N HIS A 39 -22.27 -26.59 15.24
CA HIS A 39 -20.90 -26.71 14.73
C HIS A 39 -19.92 -27.30 15.75
N ASN A 40 -20.03 -26.95 17.03
CA ASN A 40 -19.12 -27.44 18.08
C ASN A 40 -19.36 -28.89 18.53
N ALA A 41 -20.49 -29.51 18.15
CA ALA A 41 -20.79 -30.89 18.49
C ALA A 41 -20.16 -31.92 17.53
N ALA A 42 -19.64 -31.48 16.36
CA ALA A 42 -19.08 -32.37 15.35
C ALA A 42 -17.59 -32.72 15.57
N ASP A 43 -16.93 -32.12 16.56
CA ASP A 43 -15.46 -32.12 16.66
C ASP A 43 -14.90 -32.96 17.84
N LYS A 44 -15.62 -34.01 18.26
CA LYS A 44 -15.19 -34.87 19.39
C LYS A 44 -15.10 -36.34 19.02
N THR A 45 -14.11 -36.70 18.20
CA THR A 45 -13.50 -38.05 18.19
C THR A 45 -12.03 -38.03 17.75
N MET A 46 -11.12 -38.32 18.70
CA MET A 46 -9.75 -38.88 18.54
C MET A 46 -8.56 -37.91 18.24
N PRO A 47 -7.28 -38.32 18.49
CA PRO A 47 -6.55 -38.01 19.73
C PRO A 47 -5.30 -37.15 19.49
N MET A 48 -4.66 -36.75 20.59
CA MET A 48 -3.49 -35.88 20.64
C MET A 48 -2.34 -36.27 19.70
N SER A 49 -2.02 -35.37 18.77
CA SER A 49 -0.67 -35.19 18.22
C SER A 49 -0.31 -33.72 18.43
N ALA A 50 0.66 -33.47 19.30
CA ALA A 50 1.26 -32.16 19.47
C ALA A 50 2.04 -31.81 18.19
N THR A 51 1.36 -31.12 17.27
CA THR A 51 2.01 -30.42 16.16
C THR A 51 1.77 -28.95 16.39
N GLN A 52 2.84 -28.26 16.79
CA GLN A 52 2.96 -26.82 16.65
C GLN A 52 2.53 -26.46 15.22
N ASN A 53 1.46 -25.69 15.09
CA ASN A 53 1.16 -24.96 13.85
C ASN A 53 2.21 -23.87 13.67
N ARG A 54 3.43 -24.29 13.30
CA ARG A 54 4.26 -23.54 12.38
C ARG A 54 3.48 -23.53 11.08
N LEU A 55 3.04 -22.38 10.61
CA LEU A 55 2.74 -22.18 9.19
C LEU A 55 4.04 -22.51 8.43
N THR A 56 4.24 -23.79 8.10
CA THR A 56 5.02 -24.15 6.93
C THR A 56 4.16 -23.75 5.73
N VAL A 57 4.36 -22.52 5.26
CA VAL A 57 4.04 -22.15 3.88
C VAL A 57 4.89 -23.09 3.02
N VAL A 58 4.29 -24.20 2.61
CA VAL A 58 4.89 -25.13 1.66
C VAL A 58 4.95 -24.38 0.34
N GLY A 59 6.13 -23.84 0.07
CA GLY A 59 6.44 -23.04 -1.12
C GLY A 59 6.35 -23.88 -2.38
N HIS A 60 5.19 -23.86 -3.03
CA HIS A 60 5.21 -23.54 -4.44
C HIS A 60 5.17 -22.03 -4.52
N ALA A 61 6.32 -21.40 -4.78
CA ALA A 61 6.34 -19.99 -5.14
C ALA A 61 5.47 -19.86 -6.40
N LEU A 62 4.26 -19.35 -6.23
CA LEU A 62 3.41 -19.02 -7.36
C LEU A 62 4.17 -18.02 -8.21
N SER A 63 4.23 -18.27 -9.52
CA SER A 63 4.86 -17.33 -10.45
C SER A 63 4.14 -15.99 -10.36
N ALA A 64 4.88 -14.88 -10.54
CA ALA A 64 4.30 -13.55 -10.65
C ALA A 64 3.13 -13.53 -11.65
N HIS A 65 3.28 -14.25 -12.77
CA HIS A 65 2.26 -14.39 -13.79
C HIS A 65 0.96 -15.02 -13.26
N ASP A 66 1.05 -16.06 -12.43
CA ASP A 66 -0.11 -16.76 -11.88
C ASP A 66 -0.83 -15.91 -10.83
N VAL A 67 -0.07 -15.20 -10.00
CA VAL A 67 -0.62 -14.26 -9.01
C VAL A 67 -1.34 -13.12 -9.73
N PHE A 68 -0.68 -12.48 -10.69
CA PHE A 68 -1.31 -11.38 -11.41
C PHE A 68 -2.54 -11.81 -12.21
N LYS A 69 -2.53 -13.02 -12.78
CA LYS A 69 -3.71 -13.58 -13.46
C LYS A 69 -4.84 -13.91 -12.47
N LYS A 70 -4.51 -14.46 -11.30
CA LYS A 70 -5.49 -14.79 -10.25
C LYS A 70 -6.20 -13.54 -9.74
N TYR A 71 -5.46 -12.46 -9.49
CA TYR A 71 -5.99 -11.25 -8.90
C TYR A 71 -6.41 -10.19 -9.92
N GLY A 72 -6.07 -10.34 -11.21
CA GLY A 72 -6.47 -9.40 -12.25
C GLY A 72 -5.70 -8.08 -12.25
N VAL A 73 -4.45 -8.07 -11.77
CA VAL A 73 -3.61 -6.85 -11.70
C VAL A 73 -3.47 -6.24 -13.11
N PRO A 74 -3.65 -4.92 -13.32
CA PRO A 74 -3.56 -4.33 -14.66
C PRO A 74 -2.19 -4.54 -15.32
N PHE A 75 -2.13 -4.58 -16.65
CA PHE A 75 -0.87 -4.91 -17.37
C PHE A 75 0.19 -3.83 -17.18
N GLU A 76 -0.21 -2.56 -17.18
CA GLU A 76 0.64 -1.38 -17.05
C GLU A 76 1.41 -1.40 -15.73
N VAL A 77 0.75 -1.85 -14.66
CA VAL A 77 1.33 -2.00 -13.31
C VAL A 77 2.46 -3.05 -13.29
N ARG A 78 2.33 -4.11 -14.10
CA ARG A 78 3.31 -5.21 -14.18
C ARG A 78 4.51 -4.87 -15.05
N ASN A 79 4.39 -3.84 -15.89
CA ASN A 79 5.39 -3.53 -16.91
C ASN A 79 6.53 -2.64 -16.38
N ILE A 80 6.36 -2.05 -15.19
CA ILE A 80 7.41 -1.28 -14.52
C ILE A 80 8.38 -2.27 -13.86
N SER A 81 9.65 -2.21 -14.25
CA SER A 81 10.69 -3.11 -13.74
C SER A 81 11.05 -2.74 -12.31
N ALA A 82 11.18 -3.73 -11.41
CA ALA A 82 11.68 -3.48 -10.05
C ALA A 82 13.12 -2.94 -9.99
N SER A 83 13.86 -2.93 -11.11
CA SER A 83 15.23 -2.43 -11.21
C SER A 83 15.33 -0.99 -11.70
N GLU A 84 14.25 -0.42 -12.26
CA GLU A 84 14.27 0.95 -12.79
C GLU A 84 13.76 1.92 -11.72
N PRO A 85 14.25 3.16 -11.64
CA PRO A 85 13.69 4.16 -10.73
C PRO A 85 12.27 4.56 -11.13
N PHE A 86 11.42 4.81 -10.14
CA PHE A 86 10.05 5.24 -10.37
C PHE A 86 9.93 6.77 -10.48
N TYR A 87 9.35 7.27 -11.58
CA TYR A 87 9.15 8.70 -11.80
C TYR A 87 7.67 9.06 -11.93
N LEU A 88 7.13 9.82 -10.99
CA LEU A 88 5.73 10.27 -11.04
C LEU A 88 5.42 11.15 -12.26
N PHE A 89 6.41 11.90 -12.76
CA PHE A 89 6.23 12.77 -13.92
C PHE A 89 6.32 12.03 -15.27
N LYS A 90 6.70 10.75 -15.27
CA LYS A 90 6.70 9.92 -16.48
C LYS A 90 5.30 9.35 -16.68
N GLU A 91 4.70 9.64 -17.83
CA GLU A 91 3.30 9.27 -18.14
C GLU A 91 3.02 7.78 -17.92
N GLU A 92 3.92 6.90 -18.37
CA GLU A 92 3.79 5.45 -18.19
C GLU A 92 3.68 5.05 -16.70
N HIS A 93 4.43 5.72 -15.83
CA HIS A 93 4.50 5.43 -14.40
C HIS A 93 3.30 6.01 -13.65
N SER A 94 2.86 7.22 -14.01
CA SER A 94 1.67 7.82 -13.41
C SER A 94 0.39 7.07 -13.80
N GLN A 95 0.30 6.60 -15.05
CA GLN A 95 -0.81 5.72 -15.48
C GLN A 95 -0.80 4.38 -14.75
N ALA A 96 0.37 3.76 -14.60
CA ALA A 96 0.51 2.54 -13.80
C ALA A 96 0.07 2.76 -12.34
N MET A 97 0.44 3.89 -11.74
CA MET A 97 0.03 4.24 -10.38
C MET A 97 -1.49 4.43 -10.28
N LEU A 98 -2.10 5.15 -11.22
CA LEU A 98 -3.55 5.33 -11.26
C LEU A 98 -4.28 3.99 -11.38
N HIS A 99 -3.87 3.13 -12.30
CA HIS A 99 -4.49 1.81 -12.47
C HIS A 99 -4.31 0.92 -11.24
N LEU A 100 -3.17 1.00 -10.54
CA LEU A 100 -2.96 0.28 -9.28
C LEU A 100 -3.87 0.84 -8.18
N MET A 101 -4.04 2.16 -8.10
CA MET A 101 -4.97 2.79 -7.15
C MET A 101 -6.41 2.37 -7.40
N GLU A 102 -6.86 2.39 -8.66
CA GLU A 102 -8.21 1.92 -9.05
C GLU A 102 -8.41 0.45 -8.70
N PHE A 103 -7.41 -0.38 -8.98
CA PHE A 103 -7.41 -1.80 -8.64
C PHE A 103 -7.55 -2.06 -7.13
N LEU A 104 -6.78 -1.34 -6.31
CA LEU A 104 -6.85 -1.46 -4.85
C LEU A 104 -8.17 -0.86 -4.31
N THR A 105 -8.64 0.25 -4.85
CA THR A 105 -9.90 0.89 -4.42
C THR A 105 -11.12 0.04 -4.80
N ALA A 106 -11.02 -0.79 -5.84
CA ALA A 106 -12.06 -1.74 -6.21
C ALA A 106 -12.28 -2.84 -5.16
N ALA A 107 -11.32 -3.08 -4.26
CA ALA A 107 -11.54 -3.90 -3.07
C ALA A 107 -12.40 -3.09 -2.08
N GLY A 108 -13.56 -3.63 -1.71
CA GLY A 108 -14.63 -2.88 -1.04
C GLY A 108 -14.38 -2.64 0.45
N SER A 109 -13.32 -3.23 1.02
CA SER A 109 -12.98 -3.09 2.43
C SER A 109 -11.48 -3.03 2.68
N LEU A 110 -11.08 -2.41 3.80
CA LEU A 110 -9.69 -2.34 4.22
C LEU A 110 -9.05 -3.74 4.38
N GLY A 111 -9.80 -4.72 4.86
CA GLY A 111 -9.32 -6.10 5.00
C GLY A 111 -8.96 -6.73 3.65
N GLU A 112 -9.84 -6.58 2.66
CA GLU A 112 -9.59 -7.07 1.29
C GLU A 112 -8.39 -6.37 0.65
N ILE A 113 -8.25 -5.07 0.87
CA ILE A 113 -7.10 -4.29 0.39
C ILE A 113 -5.79 -4.83 0.98
N ILE A 114 -5.76 -5.11 2.29
CA ILE A 114 -4.57 -5.65 2.94
C ILE A 114 -4.23 -7.04 2.40
N GLU A 115 -5.21 -7.94 2.27
CA GLU A 115 -5.00 -9.27 1.71
C GLU A 115 -4.49 -9.22 0.27
N LEU A 116 -5.09 -8.34 -0.55
CA LEU A 116 -4.70 -8.12 -1.93
C LEU A 116 -3.27 -7.59 -2.03
N SER A 117 -2.96 -6.56 -1.24
CA SER A 117 -1.63 -5.96 -1.12
C SER A 117 -0.56 -6.98 -0.73
N GLN A 118 -0.83 -7.83 0.27
CA GLN A 118 0.11 -8.88 0.68
C GLN A 118 0.39 -9.89 -0.44
N ALA A 119 -0.61 -10.18 -1.27
CA ALA A 119 -0.46 -11.11 -2.38
C ALA A 119 0.32 -10.51 -3.56
N VAL A 120 0.10 -9.23 -3.89
CA VAL A 120 0.68 -8.62 -5.11
C VAL A 120 1.99 -7.88 -4.87
N ARG A 121 2.21 -7.30 -3.68
CA ARG A 121 3.40 -6.48 -3.36
C ARG A 121 4.74 -7.12 -3.77
N PRO A 122 5.00 -8.43 -3.51
CA PRO A 122 6.31 -9.02 -3.82
C PRO A 122 6.67 -9.02 -5.31
N TYR A 123 5.72 -8.72 -6.19
CA TYR A 123 5.88 -8.76 -7.64
C TYR A 123 5.78 -7.37 -8.28
N LEU A 124 5.50 -6.33 -7.51
CA LEU A 124 5.36 -4.96 -7.98
C LEU A 124 6.63 -4.16 -7.70
N HIS A 125 6.80 -3.08 -8.46
CA HIS A 125 7.79 -2.06 -8.09
C HIS A 125 7.42 -1.45 -6.73
N GLU A 126 8.38 -1.35 -5.82
CA GLU A 126 8.14 -0.95 -4.42
C GLU A 126 7.58 0.48 -4.31
N ASP A 127 8.21 1.47 -4.93
CA ASP A 127 7.76 2.88 -4.87
C ASP A 127 6.37 3.09 -5.47
N LEU A 128 6.11 2.45 -6.62
CA LEU A 128 4.79 2.39 -7.25
C LEU A 128 3.75 1.84 -6.28
N PHE A 129 4.05 0.74 -5.60
CA PHE A 129 3.15 0.12 -4.64
C PHE A 129 2.93 1.00 -3.41
N LYS A 130 4.00 1.49 -2.77
CA LYS A 130 3.93 2.37 -1.59
C LYS A 130 3.14 3.64 -1.90
N GLY A 131 3.42 4.30 -3.03
CA GLY A 131 2.70 5.49 -3.47
C GLY A 131 1.22 5.22 -3.68
N ALA A 132 0.86 4.17 -4.43
CA ALA A 132 -0.53 3.82 -4.70
C ALA A 132 -1.29 3.43 -3.43
N PHE A 133 -0.70 2.58 -2.59
CA PHE A 133 -1.30 2.09 -1.35
C PHE A 133 -1.56 3.22 -0.35
N THR A 134 -0.58 4.12 -0.18
CA THR A 134 -0.73 5.30 0.69
C THR A 134 -1.89 6.19 0.23
N ASN A 135 -1.97 6.49 -1.06
CA ASN A 135 -3.07 7.29 -1.61
C ASN A 135 -4.44 6.63 -1.40
N VAL A 136 -4.53 5.30 -1.54
CA VAL A 136 -5.76 4.55 -1.30
C VAL A 136 -6.17 4.63 0.17
N LEU A 137 -5.24 4.43 1.11
CA LEU A 137 -5.51 4.55 2.54
C LEU A 137 -5.98 5.96 2.93
N MET A 138 -5.34 7.00 2.39
CA MET A 138 -5.75 8.39 2.60
C MET A 138 -7.17 8.64 2.08
N ASN A 139 -7.49 8.17 0.87
CA ASN A 139 -8.81 8.38 0.26
C ASN A 139 -9.94 7.63 1.00
N MET A 140 -9.64 6.48 1.60
CA MET A 140 -10.61 5.75 2.43
C MET A 140 -10.85 6.40 3.79
N ASN A 141 -10.09 7.45 4.16
CA ASN A 141 -10.01 8.00 5.51
C ASN A 141 -9.83 6.88 6.54
N ALA A 142 -8.97 5.91 6.23
CA ALA A 142 -8.65 4.87 7.17
C ALA A 142 -7.98 5.52 8.39
N ASP A 143 -8.47 5.23 9.60
CA ASP A 143 -7.89 5.74 10.86
C ASP A 143 -6.56 5.02 11.15
N THR A 144 -5.59 5.28 10.27
CA THR A 144 -4.29 4.60 10.23
C THR A 144 -3.22 5.66 10.16
N GLU A 145 -2.29 5.60 11.11
CA GLU A 145 -1.11 6.47 11.06
C GLU A 145 -0.22 6.03 9.90
N LEU A 146 -0.07 6.92 8.92
CA LEU A 146 0.85 6.71 7.81
C LEU A 146 2.23 7.19 8.23
N PRO A 147 3.29 6.40 8.02
CA PRO A 147 4.64 6.85 8.29
C PRO A 147 4.98 8.05 7.40
N PRO A 148 5.78 9.00 7.89
CA PRO A 148 6.25 10.11 7.07
C PRO A 148 7.12 9.57 5.92
N VAL A 149 7.10 10.27 4.78
CA VAL A 149 7.81 9.85 3.56
C VAL A 149 9.32 9.69 3.82
N SER A 150 9.89 10.53 4.69
CA SER A 150 11.30 10.47 5.10
C SER A 150 11.69 9.22 5.88
N GLU A 151 10.74 8.53 6.52
CA GLU A 151 10.99 7.24 7.17
C GLU A 151 10.85 6.06 6.18
N GLU A 152 10.04 6.21 5.15
CA GLU A 152 9.81 5.16 4.14
C GLU A 152 10.81 5.17 2.99
N PHE A 153 11.35 6.36 2.65
CA PHE A 153 12.33 6.59 1.59
C PHE A 153 13.47 7.50 2.09
N PRO A 154 14.21 7.10 3.14
CA PRO A 154 15.25 7.94 3.71
C PRO A 154 16.35 8.30 2.68
N GLU A 155 16.55 7.47 1.65
CA GLU A 155 17.48 7.70 0.55
C GLU A 155 17.18 8.97 -0.28
N ASP A 156 15.94 9.44 -0.29
CA ASP A 156 15.55 10.65 -1.02
C ASP A 156 15.82 11.95 -0.23
N PHE A 157 16.02 11.84 1.09
CA PHE A 157 16.16 12.99 2.00
C PHE A 157 17.52 13.04 2.70
N VAL A 158 18.27 11.95 2.68
CA VAL A 158 19.55 11.84 3.37
C VAL A 158 20.63 11.41 2.38
N ASP A 159 21.72 12.17 2.32
CA ASP A 159 22.80 11.86 1.37
C ASP A 159 23.43 10.47 1.59
N ASP A 160 23.86 9.86 0.48
CA ASP A 160 24.45 8.52 0.39
C ASP A 160 25.60 8.25 1.37
N THR A 161 26.35 9.30 1.75
CA THR A 161 27.45 9.13 2.70
C THR A 161 26.94 8.73 4.08
N PHE A 162 25.71 9.09 4.45
CA PHE A 162 25.06 8.63 5.67
C PHE A 162 24.90 7.11 5.69
N PHE A 163 24.37 6.52 4.62
CA PHE A 163 24.16 5.06 4.58
C PHE A 163 25.48 4.29 4.58
N LYS A 164 26.50 4.79 3.86
CA LYS A 164 27.86 4.23 3.92
C LYS A 164 28.46 4.34 5.31
N THR A 165 28.17 5.43 6.00
CA THR A 165 28.60 5.70 7.37
C THR A 165 27.94 4.74 8.37
N VAL A 166 26.62 4.54 8.27
CA VAL A 166 25.86 3.54 9.04
C VAL A 166 26.40 2.13 8.78
N GLU A 167 26.60 1.77 7.51
CA GLU A 167 27.10 0.45 7.13
C GLU A 167 28.51 0.21 7.68
N THR A 168 29.39 1.21 7.57
CA THR A 168 30.75 1.15 8.11
C THR A 168 30.73 1.05 9.63
N TYR A 169 29.89 1.82 10.31
CA TYR A 169 29.71 1.74 11.76
C TYR A 169 29.24 0.34 12.19
N ASN A 170 28.21 -0.21 11.54
CA ASN A 170 27.71 -1.55 11.83
C ASN A 170 28.76 -2.64 11.60
N LYS A 171 29.64 -2.48 10.60
CA LYS A 171 30.70 -3.45 10.28
C LYS A 171 31.97 -3.29 11.13
N SER A 172 32.30 -2.08 11.58
CA SER A 172 33.61 -1.78 12.18
C SER A 172 33.56 -1.20 13.60
N GLN A 173 32.37 -0.87 14.11
CA GLN A 173 32.05 -0.36 15.46
C GLN A 173 32.90 0.82 15.99
N ASN A 174 33.82 1.41 15.24
CA ASN A 174 34.87 2.27 15.84
C ASN A 174 35.36 3.49 15.01
N THR A 175 34.80 3.80 13.83
CA THR A 175 35.41 4.81 12.93
C THR A 175 34.55 6.00 12.54
N VAL A 176 33.31 6.08 13.02
CA VAL A 176 32.41 7.21 12.70
C VAL A 176 32.15 8.01 13.97
N SER A 177 32.12 9.35 13.86
CA SER A 177 31.64 10.24 14.92
C SER A 177 30.14 10.04 15.12
N VAL A 178 29.80 9.06 15.94
CA VAL A 178 28.44 8.71 16.31
C VAL A 178 28.27 9.03 17.78
N GLU A 179 27.30 9.88 18.11
CA GLU A 179 26.97 10.14 19.51
C GLU A 179 26.12 8.99 20.04
N ALA A 180 26.64 8.26 21.03
CA ALA A 180 25.87 7.21 21.70
C ALA A 180 24.81 7.84 22.59
N LEU A 181 23.54 7.52 22.33
CA LEU A 181 22.42 7.92 23.16
C LEU A 181 22.28 6.96 24.36
N GLU A 182 21.71 7.45 25.46
CA GLU A 182 21.60 6.69 26.72
C GLU A 182 20.79 5.38 26.59
N ASN A 183 19.96 5.25 25.56
CA ASN A 183 19.15 4.07 25.26
C ASN A 183 19.87 3.03 24.38
N GLY A 184 21.18 3.19 24.13
CA GLY A 184 21.95 2.30 23.25
C GLY A 184 21.69 2.53 21.76
N GLN A 185 20.98 3.59 21.40
CA GLN A 185 20.92 4.10 20.04
C GLN A 185 22.09 5.03 19.75
N TYR A 186 22.20 5.43 18.49
CA TYR A 186 23.33 6.15 17.95
C TYR A 186 22.79 7.28 17.09
N LEU A 187 23.19 8.51 17.41
CA LEU A 187 22.89 9.69 16.63
C LEU A 187 24.03 9.92 15.62
N ILE A 188 23.65 9.95 14.35
CA ILE A 188 24.53 10.33 13.25
C ILE A 188 24.02 11.68 12.75
N THR A 189 24.84 12.71 12.88
CA THR A 189 24.50 14.06 12.44
C THR A 189 25.11 14.32 11.07
N GLN A 190 24.32 14.87 10.15
CA GLN A 190 24.79 15.28 8.84
C GLN A 190 25.19 16.76 8.85
N ALA A 191 26.23 17.11 8.10
CA ALA A 191 26.63 18.50 7.91
C ALA A 191 25.64 19.22 6.98
N PHE A 192 25.56 20.56 7.08
CA PHE A 192 24.70 21.37 6.20
C PHE A 192 25.29 21.63 4.80
N ASP A 193 26.62 21.53 4.64
CA ASP A 193 27.32 21.86 3.39
C ASP A 193 27.68 20.57 2.63
N LEU A 194 26.70 19.73 2.29
CA LEU A 194 26.95 18.44 1.61
C LEU A 194 27.07 18.60 0.09
N ASP A 195 26.15 19.38 -0.50
CA ASP A 195 26.00 19.46 -1.95
C ASP A 195 26.73 20.66 -2.58
N GLY A 196 27.37 21.49 -1.76
CA GLY A 196 28.08 22.67 -2.24
C GLY A 196 28.87 23.39 -1.17
N GLU A 197 29.86 24.15 -1.63
CA GLU A 197 30.57 25.09 -0.78
C GLU A 197 29.78 26.40 -0.65
N ASN A 198 29.96 27.12 0.46
CA ASN A 198 29.47 28.49 0.65
C ASN A 198 29.98 29.51 -0.39
N SER A 199 30.97 29.12 -1.21
CA SER A 199 31.45 29.88 -2.37
C SER A 199 30.42 29.90 -3.52
N ILE A 200 29.54 28.91 -3.60
CA ILE A 200 28.44 28.82 -4.58
C ILE A 200 27.25 29.62 -4.03
N PRO A 201 26.81 30.70 -4.72
CA PRO A 201 25.72 31.54 -4.21
C PRO A 201 24.42 30.78 -3.93
N GLU A 202 24.08 29.79 -4.78
CA GLU A 202 22.90 28.94 -4.61
C GLU A 202 22.98 28.04 -3.38
N ASN A 203 24.18 27.72 -2.86
CA ASN A 203 24.29 26.88 -1.65
C ASN A 203 23.82 27.61 -0.39
N LYS A 204 23.81 28.95 -0.40
CA LYS A 204 23.36 29.74 0.76
C LYS A 204 21.90 29.55 1.13
N VAL A 205 21.10 29.01 0.21
CA VAL A 205 19.68 28.69 0.43
C VAL A 205 19.42 27.17 0.35
N ALA A 206 20.48 26.35 0.38
CA ALA A 206 20.38 24.88 0.42
C ALA A 206 19.54 24.41 1.60
N TYR A 207 19.77 24.99 2.80
CA TYR A 207 19.00 24.71 4.01
C TYR A 207 17.47 24.87 3.86
N PHE A 208 17.00 25.66 2.88
CA PHE A 208 15.58 25.85 2.63
C PHE A 208 15.05 24.91 1.53
N ARG A 209 15.89 24.57 0.54
CA ARG A 209 15.50 23.68 -0.56
C ARG A 209 15.56 22.20 -0.17
N GLU A 210 16.48 21.86 0.72
CA GLU A 210 16.84 20.51 1.15
C GLU A 210 16.36 20.21 2.59
N ASP A 211 15.48 21.07 3.14
CA ASP A 211 14.77 20.83 4.40
C ASP A 211 13.74 19.70 4.19
N TYR A 212 13.68 18.73 5.11
CA TYR A 212 12.77 17.58 5.06
C TYR A 212 11.73 17.57 6.17
#